data_AF-A0A2S9DRD7-F1
#
_entry.id   AF-A0A2S9DRD7-F1
#
_cell.length_a   1.000
_cell.length_b   1.000
_cell.length_c   1.000
_cell.angle_alpha   90.00
_cell.angle_beta   90.00
_cell.angle_gamma   90.00
#
_symmetry.space_group_name_H-M   'P 1'
#
loop_
_entity.id
_entity.type
_entity.pdbx_description
1 polymer ?
#
loop_
_entity_poly.entity_id
_entity_poly.type
_entity_poly.pdbx_seq_one_letter_code
_entity_poly.pdbx_strand_id
1 'polypeptide(L)'
;MITLDDQKLEPGAIIQLIELDGEARGMGILRYHAHQQSTPIIWKGETYLPRPYETGGFGRSVEGNNSTPMLKISNIDGTITALCRRFQGMSGIKLTVRQTYVKYLDPANFPEGNPTASTMERLDISYINQVTSLLREEVVFSLAPPTAVKGQRLPGGLIMNRCEWCLWGEYRGPDCNYTGIRMFDLDGNPVDDPALDRCGGRPSDCELRFGKGNPLSFGGAPGAALIG
;
A
#
# COMPACT_ATOMS: atom_id res chain seq x y z
N MET A 1 15.69 9.98 -13.66
CA MET A 1 14.81 8.93 -14.23
C MET A 1 15.42 8.48 -15.54
N ILE A 2 15.32 7.20 -15.89
CA ILE A 2 15.84 6.62 -17.15
C ILE A 2 15.14 7.16 -18.42
N THR A 3 14.13 8.00 -18.27
CA THR A 3 13.27 8.55 -19.33
C THR A 3 14.00 9.35 -20.42
N LEU A 4 15.20 9.88 -20.15
CA LEU A 4 16.04 10.56 -21.14
C LEU A 4 16.74 9.59 -22.11
N ASP A 5 17.05 8.38 -21.64
CA ASP A 5 17.67 7.33 -22.46
C ASP A 5 16.61 6.47 -23.17
N ASP A 6 15.40 6.38 -22.63
CA ASP A 6 14.24 5.77 -23.31
C ASP A 6 13.89 6.45 -24.65
N GLN A 7 14.27 7.72 -24.83
CA GLN A 7 14.03 8.49 -26.06
C GLN A 7 15.15 8.35 -27.11
N LYS A 8 16.25 7.64 -26.80
CA LYS A 8 17.35 7.43 -27.74
C LYS A 8 17.05 6.26 -28.68
N LEU A 9 17.58 6.32 -29.90
CA LEU A 9 17.41 5.27 -30.94
C LEU A 9 17.98 3.91 -30.51
N GLU A 10 18.97 3.89 -29.62
CA GLU A 10 19.54 2.68 -29.03
C GLU A 10 19.62 2.83 -27.49
N PRO A 11 18.51 2.57 -26.77
CA PRO A 11 18.47 2.75 -25.31
C PRO A 11 19.45 1.82 -24.57
N GLY A 12 19.75 0.67 -25.18
CA GLY A 12 20.53 -0.44 -24.62
C GLY A 12 19.64 -1.56 -24.09
N ALA A 13 20.25 -2.64 -23.59
CA ALA A 13 19.52 -3.74 -22.97
C ALA A 13 18.96 -3.31 -21.60
N ILE A 14 17.64 -3.41 -21.42
CA ILE A 14 16.98 -3.20 -20.13
C ILE A 14 17.11 -4.48 -19.32
N ILE A 15 17.51 -4.33 -18.06
CA ILE A 15 17.45 -5.39 -17.07
C ILE A 15 16.39 -5.07 -16.02
N GLN A 16 15.69 -6.12 -15.62
CA GLN A 16 14.74 -6.06 -14.52
C GLN A 16 15.32 -6.82 -13.32
N LEU A 17 15.19 -6.22 -12.16
CA LEU A 17 15.58 -6.77 -10.86
C LEU A 17 14.36 -6.69 -9.92
N ILE A 18 14.13 -7.71 -9.12
CA ILE A 18 13.06 -7.69 -8.10
C ILE A 18 13.64 -7.85 -6.71
N GLU A 19 12.99 -7.18 -5.77
CA GLU A 19 13.27 -7.29 -4.35
C GLU A 19 11.97 -7.54 -3.59
N LEU A 20 11.96 -8.61 -2.81
CA LEU A 20 10.89 -8.95 -1.87
C LEU A 20 11.38 -8.63 -0.46
N ASP A 21 10.82 -7.58 0.12
CA ASP A 21 11.14 -7.12 1.46
C ASP A 21 10.15 -7.69 2.47
N GLY A 22 10.57 -8.75 3.16
CA GLY A 22 9.85 -9.36 4.28
C GLY A 22 10.62 -9.28 5.59
N GLU A 23 11.54 -8.31 5.74
CA GLU A 23 12.37 -8.16 6.93
C GLU A 23 11.51 -7.98 8.19
N ALA A 24 10.46 -7.15 8.11
CA ALA A 24 9.50 -6.92 9.19
C ALA A 24 8.78 -8.20 9.67
N ARG A 25 8.77 -9.26 8.85
CA ARG A 25 8.16 -10.56 9.18
C ARG A 25 9.19 -11.64 9.51
N GLY A 26 10.49 -11.32 9.52
CA GLY A 26 11.57 -12.27 9.75
C GLY A 26 11.89 -13.17 8.54
N MET A 27 11.46 -12.79 7.33
CA MET A 27 11.83 -13.49 6.08
C MET A 27 13.19 -13.04 5.55
N GLY A 28 13.63 -11.85 5.95
CA GLY A 28 14.74 -11.14 5.31
C GLY A 28 14.34 -10.56 3.96
N ILE A 29 15.33 -10.08 3.22
CA ILE A 29 15.15 -9.48 1.90
C ILE A 29 15.63 -10.47 0.85
N LEU A 30 14.76 -10.83 -0.09
CA LEU A 30 15.09 -11.72 -1.21
C LEU A 30 15.24 -10.90 -2.48
N ARG A 31 16.33 -11.13 -3.21
CA ARG A 31 16.70 -10.36 -4.41
C ARG A 31 16.95 -11.27 -5.58
N TYR A 32 16.24 -11.05 -6.68
CA TYR A 32 16.30 -11.90 -7.86
C TYR A 32 16.42 -11.10 -9.16
N HIS A 33 17.04 -11.69 -10.18
CA HIS A 33 16.99 -11.21 -11.56
C HIS A 33 16.53 -12.32 -12.52
N ALA A 34 15.81 -11.93 -13.57
CA ALA A 34 15.34 -12.83 -14.64
C ALA A 34 16.24 -12.77 -15.90
N HIS A 35 17.41 -12.14 -15.80
CA HIS A 35 18.38 -12.07 -16.90
C HIS A 35 18.85 -13.47 -17.33
N GLN A 36 19.22 -13.64 -18.61
CA GLN A 36 19.67 -14.94 -19.17
C GLN A 36 20.99 -15.46 -18.58
N GLN A 37 21.72 -14.60 -17.87
CA GLN A 37 22.98 -14.94 -17.22
C GLN A 37 22.73 -15.74 -15.94
N SER A 38 23.57 -16.74 -15.69
CA SER A 38 23.51 -17.61 -14.51
C SER A 38 24.33 -17.12 -13.33
N THR A 39 25.03 -15.98 -13.45
CA THR A 39 25.80 -15.38 -12.35
C THR A 39 24.99 -14.30 -11.65
N PRO A 40 25.26 -14.03 -10.37
CA PRO A 40 24.64 -12.92 -9.66
C PRO A 40 24.94 -11.58 -10.31
N ILE A 41 24.03 -10.63 -10.10
CA ILE A 41 24.16 -9.24 -10.57
C ILE A 41 24.22 -8.33 -9.36
N ILE A 42 25.20 -7.43 -9.35
CA ILE A 42 25.41 -6.45 -8.29
C ILE A 42 24.77 -5.13 -8.72
N TRP A 43 23.84 -4.62 -7.93
CA TRP A 43 23.21 -3.33 -8.19
C TRP A 43 23.13 -2.53 -6.90
N LYS A 44 23.72 -1.33 -6.92
CA LYS A 44 23.82 -0.45 -5.74
C LYS A 44 24.45 -1.16 -4.53
N GLY A 45 25.44 -2.02 -4.77
CA GLY A 45 26.11 -2.82 -3.74
C GLY A 45 25.34 -4.05 -3.26
N GLU A 46 24.10 -4.27 -3.74
CA GLU A 46 23.29 -5.43 -3.37
C GLU A 46 23.38 -6.54 -4.41
N THR A 47 23.45 -7.79 -3.95
CA THR A 47 23.54 -8.96 -4.85
C THR A 47 22.15 -9.50 -5.18
N TYR A 48 21.85 -9.62 -6.46
CA TYR A 48 20.65 -10.24 -7.01
C TYR A 48 21.00 -11.62 -7.56
N LEU A 49 20.24 -12.65 -7.17
CA LEU A 49 20.48 -14.03 -7.59
C LEU A 49 19.69 -14.40 -8.86
N PRO A 50 20.20 -15.30 -9.70
CA PRO A 50 19.50 -15.75 -10.89
C PRO A 50 18.27 -16.58 -10.49
N ARG A 51 17.09 -16.09 -10.84
CA ARG A 51 15.84 -16.85 -10.69
C ARG A 51 14.84 -16.40 -11.74
N PRO A 52 14.35 -17.31 -12.60
CA PRO A 52 13.32 -16.94 -13.57
C PRO A 52 12.06 -16.44 -12.88
N TYR A 53 11.56 -15.30 -13.33
CA TYR A 53 10.28 -14.75 -12.93
C TYR A 53 9.69 -13.93 -14.08
N GLU A 54 8.40 -13.68 -14.01
CA GLU A 54 7.65 -12.84 -14.92
C GLU A 54 6.81 -11.86 -14.10
N THR A 55 6.91 -10.58 -14.42
CA THR A 55 6.11 -9.51 -13.82
C THR A 55 5.23 -8.91 -14.91
N GLY A 56 3.93 -8.77 -14.64
CA GLY A 56 2.97 -8.24 -15.63
C GLY A 56 1.89 -7.39 -14.97
N GLY A 57 1.16 -6.62 -15.78
CA GLY A 57 0.02 -5.83 -15.32
C GLY A 57 0.35 -4.56 -14.55
N PHE A 58 1.58 -4.05 -14.65
CA PHE A 58 1.97 -2.73 -14.14
C PHE A 58 1.49 -1.63 -15.10
N GLY A 59 0.17 -1.45 -15.21
CA GLY A 59 -0.44 -0.47 -16.11
C GLY A 59 -0.91 0.77 -15.37
N ARG A 60 -0.37 1.95 -15.72
CA ARG A 60 -1.10 3.23 -15.64
C ARG A 60 -1.64 3.54 -17.04
N SER A 61 -2.71 2.87 -17.46
CA SER A 61 -3.41 3.25 -18.68
C SER A 61 -4.56 4.18 -18.33
N VAL A 62 -4.73 5.26 -19.09
CA VAL A 62 -5.84 6.22 -18.97
C VAL A 62 -7.15 5.61 -19.49
N GLU A 63 -7.05 4.51 -20.24
CA GLU A 63 -8.18 3.76 -20.77
C GLU A 63 -8.26 2.37 -20.12
N GLY A 64 -9.11 2.27 -19.08
CA GLY A 64 -9.99 1.12 -18.79
C GLY A 64 -9.46 -0.31 -18.71
N ASN A 65 -8.16 -0.58 -18.80
CA ASN A 65 -7.63 -1.94 -18.70
C ASN A 65 -7.25 -2.26 -17.25
N ASN A 66 -8.13 -3.02 -16.57
CA ASN A 66 -7.93 -3.62 -15.24
C ASN A 66 -6.88 -4.74 -15.26
N SER A 67 -5.70 -4.48 -15.82
CA SER A 67 -4.60 -5.44 -15.70
C SER A 67 -4.19 -5.52 -14.23
N THR A 68 -4.59 -6.61 -13.58
CA THR A 68 -4.23 -6.85 -12.18
C THR A 68 -2.74 -7.17 -12.14
N PRO A 69 -1.92 -6.40 -11.41
CA PRO A 69 -0.49 -6.65 -11.39
C PRO A 69 -0.22 -8.04 -10.82
N MET A 70 0.72 -8.76 -11.42
CA MET A 70 1.06 -10.13 -11.04
C MET A 70 2.56 -10.37 -11.02
N LEU A 71 2.97 -11.29 -10.15
CA LEU A 71 4.32 -11.83 -10.10
C LEU A 71 4.24 -13.35 -10.21
N LYS A 72 4.86 -13.92 -11.24
CA LYS A 72 5.04 -15.35 -11.42
C LYS A 72 6.52 -15.66 -11.21
N ILE A 73 6.86 -16.55 -10.28
CA ILE A 73 8.24 -16.85 -9.92
C ILE A 73 8.49 -18.36 -9.98
N SER A 74 9.68 -18.73 -10.46
CA SER A 74 10.11 -20.13 -10.49
C SER A 74 10.26 -20.71 -9.10
N ASN A 75 9.80 -21.95 -8.95
CA ASN A 75 9.73 -22.71 -7.70
C ASN A 75 10.32 -24.12 -7.86
N ILE A 76 11.19 -24.34 -8.85
CA ILE A 76 11.79 -25.66 -9.14
C ILE A 76 12.44 -26.30 -7.90
N ASP A 77 13.01 -25.48 -7.02
CA ASP A 77 13.65 -25.89 -5.77
C ASP A 77 12.67 -25.99 -4.57
N GLY A 78 11.39 -25.68 -4.77
CA GLY A 78 10.35 -25.68 -3.73
C GLY A 78 10.47 -24.58 -2.68
N THR A 79 11.44 -23.67 -2.82
CA THR A 79 11.74 -22.63 -1.81
C THR A 79 10.62 -21.62 -1.67
N ILE A 80 10.00 -21.20 -2.77
CA ILE A 80 8.89 -20.24 -2.75
C ILE A 80 7.67 -20.85 -2.06
N THR A 81 7.39 -22.13 -2.32
CA THR A 81 6.33 -22.86 -1.59
C THR A 81 6.61 -22.93 -0.09
N ALA A 82 7.85 -23.21 0.30
CA ALA A 82 8.23 -23.24 1.71
C ALA A 82 8.05 -21.86 2.38
N LEU A 83 8.46 -20.78 1.69
CA LEU A 83 8.26 -19.40 2.14
C LEU A 83 6.78 -19.04 2.26
N CYS A 84 5.95 -19.39 1.26
CA CYS A 84 4.50 -19.21 1.33
C CYS A 84 3.90 -19.90 2.56
N ARG A 85 4.30 -21.14 2.86
CA ARG A 85 3.79 -21.86 4.04
C ARG A 85 4.24 -21.21 5.35
N ARG A 86 5.49 -20.75 5.42
CA ARG A 86 6.07 -20.12 6.62
C ARG A 86 5.49 -18.72 6.89
N PHE A 87 5.25 -17.94 5.84
CA PHE A 87 4.85 -16.53 5.91
C PHE A 87 3.43 -16.27 5.41
N GLN A 88 2.51 -17.23 5.59
CA GLN A 88 1.07 -17.07 5.29
C GLN A 88 0.81 -16.52 3.87
N GLY A 89 1.39 -17.17 2.87
CA GLY A 89 1.28 -16.79 1.47
C GLY A 89 2.06 -15.53 1.08
N MET A 90 2.97 -15.06 1.95
CA MET A 90 3.74 -13.82 1.75
C MET A 90 2.87 -12.57 1.57
N SER A 91 1.62 -12.62 2.02
CA SER A 91 0.69 -11.49 1.91
C SER A 91 1.21 -10.27 2.68
N GLY A 92 1.13 -9.11 2.04
CA GLY A 92 1.63 -7.83 2.55
C GLY A 92 3.14 -7.59 2.36
N ILE A 93 3.89 -8.56 1.83
CA ILE A 93 5.32 -8.36 1.53
C ILE A 93 5.47 -7.36 0.38
N LYS A 94 6.37 -6.39 0.56
CA LYS A 94 6.65 -5.36 -0.42
C LYS A 94 7.49 -5.95 -1.55
N LEU A 95 7.01 -5.80 -2.77
CA LEU A 95 7.73 -6.09 -4.01
C LEU A 95 8.20 -4.77 -4.61
N THR A 96 9.51 -4.64 -4.82
CA THR A 96 10.09 -3.53 -5.58
C THR A 96 10.67 -4.08 -6.87
N VAL A 97 10.04 -3.73 -8.00
CA VAL A 97 10.55 -4.03 -9.34
C VAL A 97 11.39 -2.84 -9.78
N ARG A 98 12.67 -3.10 -10.05
CA ARG A 98 13.63 -2.11 -10.53
C ARG A 98 13.93 -2.41 -11.99
N GLN A 99 13.83 -1.40 -12.83
CA GLN A 99 14.23 -1.47 -14.23
C GLN A 99 15.38 -0.49 -14.44
N THR A 100 16.50 -1.00 -14.95
CA THR A 100 17.66 -0.19 -15.31
C THR A 100 18.28 -0.70 -16.61
N TYR A 101 19.26 0.01 -17.15
CA TYR A 101 20.01 -0.44 -18.31
C TYR A 101 21.27 -1.17 -17.89
N VAL A 102 21.68 -2.18 -18.66
CA VAL A 102 22.93 -2.92 -18.41
C VAL A 102 24.15 -1.99 -18.30
N LYS A 103 24.19 -0.92 -19.12
CA LYS A 103 25.24 0.12 -19.05
C LYS A 103 25.34 0.84 -17.71
N TYR A 104 24.28 0.87 -16.91
CA TYR A 104 24.29 1.56 -15.62
C TYR A 104 24.73 0.68 -14.45
N LEU A 105 24.79 -0.64 -14.63
CA LEU A 105 25.13 -1.60 -13.58
C LEU A 105 26.47 -1.28 -12.90
N ASP A 106 26.62 -1.72 -11.66
CA ASP A 106 27.81 -1.43 -10.86
C ASP A 106 29.08 -1.97 -11.56
N PRO A 107 30.24 -1.32 -11.38
CA PRO A 107 31.51 -1.77 -11.98
C PRO A 107 31.88 -3.21 -11.63
N ALA A 108 31.44 -3.71 -10.47
CA ALA A 108 31.71 -5.06 -10.00
C ALA A 108 31.13 -6.17 -10.90
N ASN A 109 30.20 -5.83 -11.81
CA ASN A 109 29.67 -6.79 -12.78
C ASN A 109 30.57 -7.00 -14.01
N PHE A 110 31.58 -6.14 -14.20
CA PHE A 110 32.40 -6.11 -15.41
C PHE A 110 33.88 -6.33 -15.05
N PRO A 111 34.60 -7.22 -15.74
CA PRO A 111 36.02 -7.49 -15.46
C PRO A 111 36.92 -6.24 -15.55
N GLU A 112 36.59 -5.30 -16.43
CA GLU A 112 37.31 -4.04 -16.64
C GLU A 112 36.67 -2.85 -15.92
N GLY A 113 35.67 -3.10 -15.08
CA GLY A 113 34.84 -2.06 -14.47
C GLY A 113 33.80 -1.47 -15.43
N ASN A 114 33.08 -0.44 -14.96
CA ASN A 114 32.05 0.24 -15.74
C ASN A 114 32.14 1.77 -15.60
N PRO A 115 32.66 2.50 -16.59
CA PRO A 115 32.73 3.96 -16.56
C PRO A 115 31.36 4.62 -16.75
N THR A 116 30.37 3.88 -17.26
CA THR A 116 28.99 4.35 -17.45
C THR A 116 28.05 4.01 -16.29
N ALA A 117 28.59 3.47 -15.19
CA ALA A 117 27.81 3.13 -14.00
C ALA A 117 27.00 4.35 -13.52
N SER A 118 25.71 4.13 -13.24
CA SER A 118 24.80 5.20 -12.85
C SER A 118 23.72 4.66 -11.93
N THR A 119 23.17 5.52 -11.07
CA THR A 119 22.09 5.14 -10.13
C THR A 119 20.69 5.29 -10.74
N MET A 120 20.61 5.58 -12.03
CA MET A 120 19.35 5.79 -12.74
C MET A 120 18.57 4.49 -12.89
N GLU A 121 17.32 4.50 -12.44
CA GLU A 121 16.38 3.39 -12.58
C GLU A 121 14.93 3.90 -12.66
N ARG A 122 14.03 3.01 -13.07
CA ARG A 122 12.59 3.11 -12.89
C ARG A 122 12.18 2.11 -11.80
N LEU A 123 11.36 2.58 -10.86
CA LEU A 123 10.90 1.80 -9.72
C LEU A 123 9.39 1.63 -9.78
N ASP A 124 8.95 0.38 -9.71
CA ASP A 124 7.56 0.00 -9.55
C ASP A 124 7.40 -0.74 -8.23
N ILE A 125 6.70 -0.12 -7.28
CA ILE A 125 6.44 -0.68 -5.96
C ILE A 125 5.05 -1.28 -5.96
N SER A 126 4.93 -2.51 -5.47
CA SER A 126 3.66 -3.21 -5.27
C SER A 126 3.78 -4.10 -4.04
N TYR A 127 2.69 -4.72 -3.63
CA TYR A 127 2.67 -5.62 -2.49
C TYR A 127 2.00 -6.92 -2.88
N ILE A 128 2.46 -8.03 -2.33
CA ILE A 128 1.80 -9.33 -2.53
C ILE A 128 0.44 -9.26 -1.83
N ASN A 129 -0.64 -9.42 -2.59
CA ASN A 129 -2.00 -9.47 -2.07
C ASN A 129 -2.32 -10.90 -1.61
N GLN A 130 -2.27 -11.85 -2.55
CA GLN A 130 -2.57 -13.26 -2.32
C GLN A 130 -1.84 -14.17 -3.31
N VAL A 131 -1.71 -15.45 -2.95
CA VAL A 131 -1.24 -16.50 -3.85
C VAL A 131 -2.40 -16.92 -4.75
N THR A 132 -2.24 -16.76 -6.06
CA THR A 132 -3.24 -17.17 -7.07
C THR A 132 -3.04 -18.62 -7.50
N SER A 133 -1.78 -19.06 -7.59
CA SER A 133 -1.43 -20.44 -7.97
C SER A 133 -0.17 -20.88 -7.25
N LEU A 134 -0.15 -22.11 -6.74
CA LEU A 134 0.97 -22.69 -6.01
C LEU A 134 1.31 -24.05 -6.62
N LEU A 135 2.10 -24.04 -7.70
CA LEU A 135 2.53 -25.25 -8.42
C LEU A 135 3.98 -25.62 -8.05
N ARG A 136 4.39 -26.81 -8.48
CA ARG A 136 5.75 -27.31 -8.23
C ARG A 136 6.81 -26.53 -8.99
N GLU A 137 6.53 -26.11 -10.21
CA GLU A 137 7.50 -25.44 -11.08
C GLU A 137 7.45 -23.91 -10.91
N GLU A 138 6.30 -23.38 -10.52
CA GLU A 138 6.04 -21.95 -10.45
C GLU A 138 4.99 -21.59 -9.40
N VAL A 139 5.11 -20.38 -8.85
CA VAL A 139 4.12 -19.78 -7.95
C VAL A 139 3.70 -18.43 -8.52
N VAL A 140 2.41 -18.18 -8.54
CA VAL A 140 1.81 -16.95 -9.06
C VAL A 140 1.17 -16.17 -7.93
N PHE A 141 1.53 -14.90 -7.81
CA PHE A 141 0.99 -13.94 -6.86
C PHE A 141 0.17 -12.88 -7.58
N SER A 142 -0.99 -12.56 -7.03
CA SER A 142 -1.67 -11.31 -7.30
C SER A 142 -1.01 -10.20 -6.47
N LEU A 143 -0.74 -9.07 -7.13
CA LEU A 143 -0.15 -7.90 -6.51
C LEU A 143 -1.22 -6.83 -6.30
N ALA A 144 -0.99 -5.96 -5.32
CA ALA A 144 -1.75 -4.75 -5.09
C ALA A 144 -0.82 -3.54 -5.22
N PRO A 145 -1.24 -2.46 -5.91
CA PRO A 145 -0.51 -1.20 -5.85
C PRO A 145 -0.49 -0.67 -4.40
N PRO A 146 0.47 0.21 -4.05
CA PRO A 146 0.55 0.79 -2.71
C PRO A 146 -0.76 1.46 -2.25
N THR A 147 -1.55 1.97 -3.18
CA THR A 147 -2.86 2.58 -2.93
C THR A 147 -3.97 1.59 -2.60
N ALA A 148 -3.82 0.31 -2.97
CA ALA A 148 -4.83 -0.72 -2.77
C ALA A 148 -4.54 -1.64 -1.57
N VAL A 149 -3.34 -1.57 -0.99
CA VAL A 149 -3.02 -2.33 0.23
C VAL A 149 -3.79 -1.73 1.40
N LYS A 150 -4.96 -2.33 1.66
CA LYS A 150 -5.72 -2.17 2.90
C LYS A 150 -4.79 -2.48 4.08
N GLY A 151 -4.30 -1.43 4.72
CA GLY A 151 -3.31 -1.52 5.79
C GLY A 151 -2.76 -0.16 6.21
N GLN A 152 -2.72 0.82 5.29
CA GLN A 152 -2.79 2.21 5.72
C GLN A 152 -4.25 2.54 6.02
N ARG A 153 -4.53 2.79 7.31
CA ARG A 153 -5.70 3.56 7.72
C ARG A 153 -5.65 4.87 6.93
N LEU A 154 -6.58 5.06 5.99
CA LEU A 154 -7.09 6.41 5.77
C LEU A 154 -7.55 6.89 7.16
N PRO A 155 -7.15 8.06 7.67
CA PRO A 155 -7.88 8.68 8.76
C PRO A 155 -9.22 9.13 8.18
N GLY A 156 -10.12 8.17 8.00
CA GLY A 156 -11.49 8.38 7.59
C GLY A 156 -12.28 7.40 8.42
N GLY A 157 -13.06 7.92 9.36
CA GLY A 157 -13.78 7.19 10.37
C GLY A 157 -14.48 5.95 9.86
N LEU A 158 -14.61 4.97 10.76
CA LEU A 158 -15.59 3.92 10.60
C LEU A 158 -16.93 4.57 10.24
N ILE A 159 -17.53 4.18 9.11
CA ILE A 159 -18.88 4.64 8.73
C ILE A 159 -19.83 4.14 9.81
N MET A 160 -20.20 5.05 10.72
CA MET A 160 -21.03 4.73 11.87
C MET A 160 -22.17 5.72 11.99
N ASN A 161 -23.28 5.27 12.58
CA ASN A 161 -24.47 6.07 12.84
C ASN A 161 -24.32 6.99 14.06
N ARG A 162 -23.12 7.07 14.64
CA ARG A 162 -22.75 7.89 15.77
C ARG A 162 -21.71 8.93 15.33
N CYS A 163 -21.69 10.08 15.99
CA CYS A 163 -20.74 11.15 15.73
C CYS A 163 -19.33 10.72 16.15
N GLU A 164 -18.39 10.69 15.21
CA GLU A 164 -16.98 10.39 15.44
C GLU A 164 -16.34 11.37 16.44
N TRP A 165 -16.66 12.66 16.35
CA TRP A 165 -16.18 13.68 17.30
C TRP A 165 -16.56 13.35 18.74
N CYS A 166 -17.80 12.88 18.94
CA CYS A 166 -18.25 12.46 20.26
C CYS A 166 -17.51 11.22 20.76
N LEU A 167 -17.32 10.22 19.89
CA LEU A 167 -16.68 8.95 20.26
C LEU A 167 -15.19 9.10 20.53
N TRP A 168 -14.54 10.07 19.90
CA TRP A 168 -13.15 10.42 20.16
C TRP A 168 -12.96 11.35 21.34
N GLY A 169 -14.03 11.79 22.00
CA GLY A 169 -13.97 12.72 23.13
C GLY A 169 -13.75 14.17 22.71
N GLU A 170 -13.81 14.48 21.41
CA GLU A 170 -13.66 15.80 20.79
C GLU A 170 -15.00 16.57 20.75
N TYR A 171 -15.92 16.27 21.67
CA TYR A 171 -17.15 17.07 21.82
C TYR A 171 -16.78 18.50 22.25
N ARG A 172 -17.29 19.50 21.51
CA ARG A 172 -16.86 20.92 21.57
C ARG A 172 -15.41 21.19 21.13
N GLY A 173 -14.71 20.18 20.62
CA GLY A 173 -13.40 20.31 20.01
C GLY A 173 -13.44 20.98 18.63
N PRO A 174 -12.28 21.22 18.01
CA PRO A 174 -12.15 21.92 16.72
C PRO A 174 -13.00 21.30 15.60
N ASP A 175 -13.10 19.97 15.56
CA ASP A 175 -13.85 19.26 14.52
C ASP A 175 -15.36 19.21 14.81
N CYS A 176 -15.76 19.14 16.09
CA CYS A 176 -17.17 19.23 16.50
C CYS A 176 -17.74 20.63 16.25
N ASN A 177 -16.91 21.67 16.41
CA ASN A 177 -17.24 23.08 16.14
C ASN A 177 -18.47 23.62 16.88
N TYR A 178 -18.93 22.94 17.93
CA TYR A 178 -20.03 23.42 18.77
C TYR A 178 -19.49 24.34 19.87
N THR A 179 -19.68 25.65 19.70
CA THR A 179 -19.24 26.70 20.65
C THR A 179 -20.41 27.36 21.40
N GLY A 180 -21.63 26.84 21.25
CA GLY A 180 -22.83 27.40 21.86
C GLY A 180 -22.90 27.19 23.38
N ILE A 181 -23.69 28.02 24.07
CA ILE A 181 -23.82 27.98 25.54
C ILE A 181 -24.78 26.88 26.05
N ARG A 182 -25.60 26.27 25.18
CA ARG A 182 -26.56 25.24 25.61
C ARG A 182 -25.81 23.97 25.97
N MET A 183 -26.23 23.32 27.04
CA MET A 183 -25.61 22.12 27.58
C MET A 183 -26.70 21.07 27.79
N PHE A 184 -26.37 19.81 27.52
CA PHE A 184 -27.30 18.70 27.66
C PHE A 184 -26.58 17.48 28.24
N ASP A 185 -27.29 16.65 29.00
CA ASP A 185 -26.78 15.36 29.44
C ASP A 185 -26.72 14.32 28.29
N LEU A 186 -26.26 13.11 28.59
CA LEU A 186 -26.17 12.01 27.61
C LEU A 186 -27.50 11.64 26.96
N ASP A 187 -28.62 11.89 27.65
CA ASP A 187 -29.98 11.56 27.21
C ASP A 187 -30.65 12.72 26.45
N GLY A 188 -30.02 13.90 26.42
CA GLY A 188 -30.50 15.08 25.72
C GLY A 188 -31.35 16.01 26.58
N ASN A 189 -31.36 15.85 27.90
CA ASN A 189 -32.05 16.78 28.80
C ASN A 189 -31.17 18.02 29.04
N PRO A 190 -31.76 19.23 29.13
CA PRO A 190 -30.99 20.45 29.38
C PRO A 190 -30.36 20.43 30.76
N VAL A 191 -29.10 20.86 30.85
CA VAL A 191 -28.37 21.00 32.11
C VAL A 191 -27.76 22.39 32.20
N ASP A 192 -27.68 22.92 33.41
CA ASP A 192 -27.03 24.22 33.69
C ASP A 192 -25.59 24.07 34.21
N ASP A 193 -25.23 22.87 34.68
CA ASP A 193 -23.88 22.55 35.18
C ASP A 193 -22.98 22.04 34.03
N PRO A 194 -21.88 22.75 33.70
CA PRO A 194 -20.93 22.33 32.67
C PRO A 194 -20.29 20.96 32.93
N ALA A 195 -20.19 20.51 34.19
CA ALA A 195 -19.63 19.20 34.52
C ALA A 195 -20.50 18.04 34.02
N LEU A 196 -21.80 18.30 33.86
CA LEU A 196 -22.80 17.32 33.43
C LEU A 196 -23.05 17.35 31.91
N ASP A 197 -22.48 18.32 31.19
CA ASP A 197 -22.63 18.42 29.74
C ASP A 197 -21.90 17.27 29.02
N ARG A 198 -22.66 16.46 28.31
CA ARG A 198 -22.19 15.28 27.58
C ARG A 198 -22.93 15.13 26.27
N CYS A 199 -22.21 14.77 25.21
CA CYS A 199 -22.81 14.42 23.93
C CYS A 199 -23.06 12.91 23.88
N GLY A 200 -24.25 12.49 23.43
CA GLY A 200 -24.58 11.08 23.19
C GLY A 200 -24.20 10.59 21.79
N GLY A 201 -23.69 11.49 20.93
CA GLY A 201 -23.21 11.19 19.58
C GLY A 201 -24.33 10.91 18.57
N ARG A 202 -25.59 11.26 18.85
CA ARG A 202 -26.71 11.11 17.91
C ARG A 202 -26.89 12.37 17.04
N PRO A 203 -27.44 12.28 15.81
CA PRO A 203 -27.83 13.46 15.04
C PRO A 203 -28.80 14.39 15.80
N SER A 204 -29.72 13.82 16.60
CA SER A 204 -30.61 14.56 17.49
C SER A 204 -29.85 15.42 18.51
N ASP A 205 -28.70 14.95 18.99
CA ASP A 205 -27.89 15.67 19.97
C ASP A 205 -27.20 16.88 19.34
N CYS A 206 -26.85 16.78 18.04
CA CYS A 206 -26.40 17.91 17.25
C CYS A 206 -27.55 18.89 16.96
N GLU A 207 -28.77 18.42 16.68
CA GLU A 207 -29.94 19.29 16.47
C GLU A 207 -30.30 20.12 17.71
N LEU A 208 -30.22 19.54 18.92
CA LEU A 208 -30.43 20.28 20.18
C LEU A 208 -29.44 21.45 20.35
N ARG A 209 -28.22 21.26 19.84
CA ARG A 209 -27.09 22.17 20.02
C ARG A 209 -27.03 23.24 18.93
N PHE A 210 -27.06 22.82 17.67
CA PHE A 210 -27.00 23.70 16.50
C PHE A 210 -28.37 24.25 16.09
N GLY A 211 -29.46 23.66 16.55
CA GLY A 211 -30.83 24.02 16.19
C GLY A 211 -31.35 23.21 15.00
N LYS A 212 -32.64 22.89 15.02
CA LYS A 212 -33.30 22.13 13.96
C LYS A 212 -33.26 22.89 12.63
N GLY A 213 -32.80 22.22 11.56
CA GLY A 213 -32.71 22.78 10.22
C GLY A 213 -31.43 23.58 9.93
N ASN A 214 -30.53 23.72 10.91
CA ASN A 214 -29.22 24.31 10.69
C ASN A 214 -28.19 23.26 10.25
N PRO A 215 -27.09 23.66 9.58
CA PRO A 215 -25.97 22.78 9.27
C PRO A 215 -25.43 22.11 10.55
N LEU A 216 -25.43 20.78 10.57
CA LEU A 216 -24.92 19.99 11.68
C LEU A 216 -23.47 19.58 11.36
N SER A 217 -22.53 19.91 12.25
CA SER A 217 -21.15 19.39 12.18
C SER A 217 -21.09 17.96 12.74
N PHE A 218 -21.86 17.05 12.13
CA PHE A 218 -21.96 15.65 12.55
C PHE A 218 -20.87 14.83 11.85
N GLY A 219 -19.90 14.32 12.61
CA GLY A 219 -18.81 13.48 12.12
C GLY A 219 -19.22 12.02 11.88
N GLY A 220 -20.35 11.75 11.25
CA GLY A 220 -20.81 10.38 11.04
C GLY A 220 -21.77 10.28 9.87
N ALA A 221 -22.23 9.06 9.57
CA ALA A 221 -23.19 8.81 8.50
C ALA A 221 -24.55 8.43 9.12
N PRO A 222 -25.53 9.36 9.25
CA PRO A 222 -26.82 9.08 9.87
C PRO A 222 -27.59 7.94 9.19
N GLY A 223 -27.39 7.77 7.87
CA GLY A 223 -28.02 6.73 7.05
C GLY A 223 -27.31 5.37 7.05
N ALA A 224 -26.23 5.19 7.81
CA ALA A 224 -25.51 3.91 7.87
C ALA A 224 -26.20 2.83 8.71
N ALA A 225 -27.31 3.17 9.39
CA ALA A 225 -28.20 2.17 9.97
C ALA A 225 -29.08 1.60 8.85
N LEU A 226 -28.68 0.44 8.31
CA LEU A 226 -29.56 -0.37 7.46
C LEU A 226 -30.74 -0.82 8.33
N ILE A 227 -31.94 -0.37 7.94
CA ILE A 227 -33.22 -0.79 8.50
C ILE A 227 -33.31 -2.31 8.45
N GLY A 228 -33.38 -2.93 9.62
CA GLY A 228 -33.86 -4.28 9.88
C GLY A 228 -34.80 -4.21 11.07
#